data_AF-S5ZKP6-F1
#
_entry.id   AF-S5ZKP6-F1
#
_cell.length_a   1.000
_cell.length_b   1.000
_cell.length_c   1.000
_cell.angle_alpha   90.00
_cell.angle_beta   90.00
_cell.angle_gamma   90.00
#
_symmetry.space_group_name_H-M   'P 1'
#
loop_
_entity.id
_entity.type
_entity.pdbx_description
1 polymer ?
#
loop_
_entity_poly.entity_id
_entity_poly.type
_entity_poly.pdbx_seq_one_letter_code
_entity_poly.pdbx_strand_id
1 'polypeptide(L)'
;MKKASRNIFFIVQTVLGLFCACRPSIGTAWYRNAAGFPEQVLYLTEINVAGAELIVSKPEFVAVKFEKITNKTLTIRAKSALNISLDEDADIDKGRPYTYFEAEFKTKVLKAENTLGKTLWAFGKDPSYIKFYKGKKQDCAEPDNSIAVPFGNNETPESFEIFTRFVKHDWGGVFNTYHKEEISADSERDTVKFKYIADSDNGYWVIDSTADSGLGSDKVEIVLPANFKLKFGQERDFTVIYKINGLSDWTKGEAEFTYTISWK
;
A
#
# COMPACT_ATOMS: atom_id res chain seq x y z
N MET A 1 44.65 -65.50 4.18
CA MET A 1 43.29 -64.94 3.96
C MET A 1 43.10 -63.70 4.85
N LYS A 2 42.35 -62.71 4.34
CA LYS A 2 42.01 -61.39 4.92
C LYS A 2 43.12 -60.32 4.92
N LYS A 3 43.50 -59.86 3.71
CA LYS A 3 44.26 -58.61 3.47
C LYS A 3 43.55 -57.69 2.47
N ALA A 4 42.21 -57.70 2.49
CA ALA A 4 41.38 -56.99 1.50
C ALA A 4 40.50 -55.86 2.09
N SER A 5 40.44 -55.68 3.41
CA SER A 5 39.48 -54.75 4.03
C SER A 5 39.99 -53.33 4.28
N ARG A 6 41.31 -53.07 4.17
CA ARG A 6 41.87 -51.75 4.52
C ARG A 6 41.95 -50.77 3.33
N ASN A 7 41.97 -51.26 2.09
CA ASN A 7 41.99 -50.41 0.90
C ASN A 7 40.58 -49.94 0.48
N ILE A 8 39.53 -50.68 0.84
CA ILE A 8 38.14 -50.31 0.53
C ILE A 8 37.67 -49.14 1.41
N PHE A 9 38.14 -49.06 2.65
CA PHE A 9 37.73 -47.99 3.58
C PHE A 9 38.28 -46.61 3.17
N PHE A 10 39.50 -46.55 2.60
CA PHE A 10 40.07 -45.29 2.09
C PHE A 10 39.42 -44.83 0.78
N ILE A 11 39.06 -45.75 -0.12
CA ILE A 11 38.41 -45.39 -1.39
C ILE A 11 37.00 -44.84 -1.14
N VAL A 12 36.26 -45.39 -0.17
CA VAL A 12 34.91 -44.90 0.17
C VAL A 12 34.97 -43.49 0.79
N GLN A 13 36.00 -43.16 1.58
CA GLN A 13 36.15 -41.82 2.17
C GLN A 13 36.58 -40.76 1.14
N THR A 14 37.39 -41.13 0.14
CA THR A 14 37.79 -40.21 -0.94
C THR A 14 36.66 -39.97 -1.94
N VAL A 15 35.82 -40.97 -2.23
CA VAL A 15 34.67 -40.81 -3.12
C VAL A 15 33.54 -39.99 -2.48
N LEU A 16 33.33 -40.09 -1.16
CA LEU A 16 32.33 -39.25 -0.48
C LEU A 16 32.75 -37.77 -0.34
N GLY A 17 34.05 -37.48 -0.30
CA GLY A 17 34.57 -36.10 -0.28
C GLY A 17 34.48 -35.38 -1.63
N LEU A 18 34.47 -36.10 -2.75
CA LEU A 18 34.38 -35.54 -4.10
C LEU A 18 32.95 -35.13 -4.50
N PHE A 19 31.92 -35.68 -3.85
CA PHE A 19 30.52 -35.27 -4.10
C PHE A 19 30.02 -34.13 -3.23
N CYS A 20 30.76 -33.70 -2.19
CA CYS A 20 30.41 -32.53 -1.38
C CYS A 20 31.07 -31.21 -1.85
N ALA A 21 31.95 -31.25 -2.86
CA ALA A 21 32.53 -30.05 -3.47
C ALA A 21 31.83 -29.62 -4.77
N CYS A 22 30.87 -30.40 -5.28
CA CYS A 22 30.04 -30.02 -6.41
C CYS A 22 28.73 -29.42 -5.90
N ARG A 23 28.68 -28.09 -5.77
CA ARG A 23 27.39 -27.38 -5.80
C ARG A 23 26.76 -27.70 -7.17
N PRO A 24 25.53 -28.23 -7.26
CA PRO A 24 24.84 -28.24 -8.53
C PRO A 24 24.53 -26.78 -8.88
N SER A 25 25.34 -26.17 -9.76
CA SER A 25 24.95 -24.95 -10.46
C SER A 25 23.94 -25.34 -11.55
N ILE A 26 22.78 -25.84 -11.14
CA ILE A 26 21.60 -25.84 -11.99
C ILE A 26 21.05 -24.42 -11.91
N GLY A 27 21.37 -23.63 -12.94
CA GLY A 27 20.79 -22.31 -13.16
C GLY A 27 21.62 -21.11 -12.69
N THR A 28 22.95 -21.11 -12.85
CA THR A 28 23.61 -19.80 -13.06
C THR A 28 23.12 -19.28 -14.40
N ALA A 29 22.36 -18.18 -14.40
CA ALA A 29 21.96 -17.51 -15.64
C ALA A 29 23.22 -17.32 -16.52
N TRP A 30 23.12 -17.60 -17.81
CA TRP A 30 24.21 -17.55 -18.78
C TRP A 30 24.80 -16.13 -19.00
N TYR A 31 24.48 -15.18 -18.13
CA TYR A 31 25.07 -13.85 -18.10
C TYR A 31 26.25 -13.85 -17.12
N ARG A 32 27.44 -13.51 -17.61
CA ARG A 32 28.60 -13.20 -16.76
C ARG A 32 28.19 -12.14 -15.74
N ASN A 33 28.25 -12.47 -14.46
CA ASN A 33 28.35 -11.56 -13.32
C ASN A 33 27.53 -10.25 -13.45
N ALA A 34 26.23 -10.31 -13.18
CA ALA A 34 25.34 -9.15 -13.09
C ALA A 34 25.67 -8.16 -11.93
N ALA A 35 26.82 -8.30 -11.26
CA ALA A 35 27.21 -7.53 -10.09
C ALA A 35 28.30 -6.47 -10.34
N GLY A 36 28.72 -6.20 -11.58
CA GLY A 36 29.93 -5.37 -11.79
C GLY A 36 30.00 -4.48 -13.03
N PHE A 37 29.01 -4.46 -13.93
CA PHE A 37 29.08 -3.64 -15.15
C PHE A 37 27.86 -2.71 -15.25
N PRO A 38 28.07 -1.39 -15.41
CA PRO A 38 26.97 -0.41 -15.57
C PRO A 38 26.27 -0.53 -16.93
N GLU A 39 26.79 -1.32 -17.86
CA GLU A 39 26.21 -1.53 -19.19
C GLU A 39 25.93 -3.01 -19.41
N GLN A 40 24.69 -3.43 -19.21
CA GLN A 40 24.23 -4.74 -19.66
C GLN A 40 23.78 -4.60 -21.12
N VAL A 41 24.39 -5.35 -22.03
CA VAL A 41 24.03 -5.35 -23.46
C VAL A 41 23.08 -6.52 -23.71
N LEU A 42 21.84 -6.24 -24.08
CA LEU A 42 20.89 -7.25 -24.52
C LEU A 42 21.13 -7.57 -26.01
N TYR A 43 21.33 -8.84 -26.33
CA TYR A 43 21.44 -9.31 -27.71
C TYR A 43 20.10 -9.91 -28.15
N LEU A 44 19.38 -9.19 -29.03
CA LEU A 44 18.23 -9.75 -29.74
C LEU A 44 18.78 -10.46 -30.99
N THR A 45 18.85 -11.78 -30.95
CA THR A 45 19.35 -12.57 -32.08
C THR A 45 18.27 -12.79 -33.13
N GLU A 46 17.03 -13.06 -32.71
CA GLU A 46 15.90 -13.37 -33.61
C GLU A 46 14.56 -12.95 -32.98
N ILE A 47 13.66 -12.42 -33.81
CA ILE A 47 12.24 -12.20 -33.47
C ILE A 47 11.43 -13.03 -34.46
N ASN A 48 10.79 -14.10 -33.98
CA ASN A 48 9.92 -14.94 -34.80
C ASN A 48 8.49 -14.42 -34.77
N VAL A 49 8.01 -13.94 -35.90
CA VAL A 49 6.60 -13.56 -36.11
C VAL A 49 5.92 -14.67 -36.92
N ALA A 50 4.83 -15.22 -36.40
CA ALA A 50 4.14 -16.32 -37.07
C ALA A 50 3.62 -15.89 -38.45
N GLY A 51 4.06 -16.60 -39.49
CA GLY A 51 3.57 -16.43 -40.88
C GLY A 51 4.38 -15.49 -41.77
N ALA A 52 5.53 -14.96 -41.34
CA ALA A 52 6.41 -14.16 -42.19
C ALA A 52 7.88 -14.54 -41.98
N GLU A 53 8.58 -14.84 -43.07
CA GLU A 53 10.03 -15.03 -43.08
C GLU A 53 10.69 -13.64 -43.12
N LEU A 54 11.29 -13.22 -42.01
CA LEU A 54 11.84 -11.87 -41.83
C LEU A 54 13.35 -11.92 -42.11
N ILE A 55 13.76 -11.53 -43.32
CA ILE A 55 15.17 -11.41 -43.69
C ILE A 55 15.72 -10.12 -43.07
N VAL A 56 16.47 -10.23 -41.97
CA VAL A 56 17.15 -9.10 -41.34
C VAL A 56 18.39 -8.75 -42.18
N SER A 57 18.25 -7.78 -43.08
CA SER A 57 19.32 -7.37 -44.00
C SER A 57 20.42 -6.53 -43.33
N LYS A 58 20.13 -5.93 -42.18
CA LYS A 58 21.08 -5.13 -41.40
C LYS A 58 20.71 -5.17 -39.92
N PRO A 59 21.46 -5.87 -39.06
CA PRO A 59 21.24 -5.81 -37.63
C PRO A 59 21.58 -4.40 -37.12
N GLU A 60 20.62 -3.75 -36.47
CA GLU A 60 20.86 -2.49 -35.77
C GLU A 60 21.11 -2.74 -34.28
N PHE A 61 22.15 -2.09 -33.76
CA PHE A 61 22.50 -2.17 -32.35
C PHE A 61 21.61 -1.23 -31.55
N VAL A 62 20.69 -1.79 -30.77
CA VAL A 62 19.93 -1.03 -29.78
C VAL A 62 20.70 -1.07 -28.46
N ALA A 63 21.34 0.05 -28.11
CA ALA A 63 21.94 0.20 -26.79
C ALA A 63 20.82 0.42 -25.75
N VAL A 64 20.58 -0.59 -24.91
CA VAL A 64 19.68 -0.47 -23.76
C VAL A 64 20.49 -0.01 -22.56
N LYS A 65 20.22 1.20 -22.08
CA LYS A 65 20.82 1.70 -20.83
C LYS A 65 20.00 1.18 -19.65
N PHE A 66 20.60 0.31 -18.85
CA PHE A 66 20.02 -0.11 -17.58
C PHE A 66 20.49 0.86 -16.51
N GLU A 67 19.58 1.68 -16.01
CA GLU A 67 19.86 2.50 -14.83
C GLU A 67 19.58 1.67 -13.58
N LYS A 68 20.58 1.60 -12.70
CA LYS A 68 20.38 1.03 -11.37
C LYS A 68 19.43 1.97 -10.61
N ILE A 69 18.29 1.44 -10.17
CA ILE A 69 17.42 2.16 -9.24
C ILE A 69 18.20 2.38 -7.95
N THR A 70 18.51 3.64 -7.66
CA THR A 70 19.25 4.04 -6.46
C THR A 70 18.33 4.51 -5.35
N ASN A 71 17.19 5.09 -5.74
CA ASN A 71 16.21 5.67 -4.85
C ASN A 71 14.82 5.13 -5.21
N LYS A 72 14.03 4.90 -4.17
CA LYS A 72 12.62 4.52 -4.27
C LYS A 72 11.77 5.56 -3.56
N THR A 73 10.54 5.78 -3.99
CA THR A 73 9.64 6.78 -3.42
C THR A 73 8.28 6.15 -3.20
N LEU A 74 7.82 6.20 -1.94
CA LEU A 74 6.42 5.92 -1.60
C LEU A 74 5.67 7.25 -1.59
N THR A 75 4.61 7.33 -2.39
CA THR A 75 3.70 8.46 -2.39
C THR A 75 2.32 7.99 -1.96
N ILE A 76 1.74 8.67 -0.98
CA ILE A 76 0.36 8.44 -0.52
C ILE A 76 -0.39 9.74 -0.73
N ARG A 77 -1.55 9.66 -1.39
CA ARG A 77 -2.41 10.79 -1.70
C ARG A 77 -3.83 10.48 -1.24
N ALA A 78 -4.48 11.42 -0.55
CA ALA A 78 -5.92 11.35 -0.37
C ALA A 78 -6.60 11.67 -1.71
N LYS A 79 -7.48 10.79 -2.20
CA LYS A 79 -8.11 10.93 -3.51
C LYS A 79 -9.52 11.48 -3.40
N SER A 80 -10.35 10.87 -2.56
CA SER A 80 -11.75 11.27 -2.41
C SER A 80 -12.40 10.71 -1.16
N ALA A 81 -13.50 11.36 -0.75
CA ALA A 81 -14.48 10.83 0.17
C ALA A 81 -15.85 10.72 -0.50
N LEU A 82 -16.59 9.63 -0.27
CA LEU A 82 -17.95 9.44 -0.75
C LEU A 82 -18.85 9.09 0.43
N ASN A 83 -19.89 9.89 0.63
CA ASN A 83 -20.98 9.50 1.51
C ASN A 83 -21.87 8.54 0.70
N ILE A 84 -21.81 7.24 1.00
CA ILE A 84 -22.62 6.24 0.30
C ILE A 84 -24.07 6.38 0.77
N SER A 85 -24.29 6.33 2.08
CA SER A 85 -25.65 6.23 2.62
C SER A 85 -25.87 6.85 3.99
N LEU A 86 -24.93 7.63 4.52
CA LEU A 86 -25.11 8.28 5.80
C LEU A 86 -26.34 9.17 5.77
N ASP A 87 -27.22 8.94 6.73
CA ASP A 87 -28.42 9.73 6.89
C ASP A 87 -28.07 11.09 7.52
N GLU A 88 -28.39 12.16 6.80
CA GLU A 88 -28.39 13.53 7.29
C GLU A 88 -29.73 13.78 7.97
N ASP A 89 -29.84 13.55 9.28
CA ASP A 89 -31.11 13.69 10.03
C ASP A 89 -31.42 15.16 10.37
N ALA A 90 -31.44 16.02 9.36
CA ALA A 90 -31.89 17.41 9.48
C ALA A 90 -33.44 17.44 9.52
N ASP A 91 -33.99 17.24 10.73
CA ASP A 91 -35.43 17.30 10.98
C ASP A 91 -35.79 18.54 11.82
N ILE A 92 -36.25 19.58 11.13
CA ILE A 92 -36.64 20.86 11.72
C ILE A 92 -37.80 20.68 12.73
N ASP A 93 -38.72 19.76 12.47
CA ASP A 93 -39.89 19.51 13.32
C ASP A 93 -39.49 18.80 14.63
N LYS A 94 -38.36 18.08 14.61
CA LYS A 94 -37.71 17.53 15.81
C LYS A 94 -36.66 18.48 16.42
N GLY A 95 -36.63 19.75 16.00
CA GLY A 95 -35.71 20.77 16.49
C GLY A 95 -34.28 20.64 15.96
N ARG A 96 -34.03 19.89 14.89
CA ARG A 96 -32.68 19.60 14.37
C ARG A 96 -32.44 20.29 13.04
N PRO A 97 -31.96 21.54 13.04
CA PRO A 97 -31.81 22.29 11.79
C PRO A 97 -30.73 21.73 10.85
N TYR A 98 -29.74 20.97 11.33
CA TYR A 98 -28.68 20.37 10.49
C TYR A 98 -27.85 19.29 11.20
N THR A 99 -27.29 18.37 10.39
CA THR A 99 -26.18 17.45 10.73
C THR A 99 -25.08 17.66 9.69
N TYR A 100 -23.81 17.64 10.09
CA TYR A 100 -22.69 17.65 9.16
C TYR A 100 -21.56 16.72 9.64
N PHE A 101 -20.63 16.42 8.75
CA PHE A 101 -19.53 15.50 9.02
C PHE A 101 -18.19 16.16 8.77
N GLU A 102 -17.20 15.79 9.56
CA GLU A 102 -15.80 16.13 9.38
C GLU A 102 -15.00 14.85 9.13
N ALA A 103 -14.10 14.89 8.16
CA ALA A 103 -13.17 13.79 7.89
C ALA A 103 -11.74 14.32 7.84
N GLU A 104 -10.78 13.62 8.43
CA GLU A 104 -9.36 13.98 8.38
C GLU A 104 -8.53 12.75 8.03
N PHE A 105 -7.64 12.89 7.07
CA PHE A 105 -6.87 11.81 6.48
C PHE A 105 -5.43 11.98 6.94
N LYS A 106 -4.92 11.05 7.74
CA LYS A 106 -3.56 11.08 8.27
C LYS A 106 -2.78 9.89 7.77
N THR A 107 -1.49 10.13 7.57
CA THR A 107 -0.55 9.08 7.21
C THR A 107 0.63 9.13 8.13
N LYS A 108 1.21 7.96 8.37
CA LYS A 108 2.42 7.80 9.16
C LYS A 108 3.32 6.76 8.51
N VAL A 109 4.52 7.17 8.12
CA VAL A 109 5.55 6.25 7.59
C VAL A 109 6.52 5.93 8.72
N LEU A 110 6.64 4.64 9.04
CA LEU A 110 7.48 4.14 10.13
C LEU A 110 8.86 3.78 9.58
N LYS A 111 9.87 4.60 9.89
CA LYS A 111 11.28 4.25 9.70
C LYS A 111 11.88 3.85 11.06
N ALA A 112 12.88 2.97 11.04
CA ALA A 112 13.57 2.46 12.24
C ALA A 112 14.08 3.56 13.19
N GLU A 113 14.30 4.79 12.68
CA GLU A 113 14.85 5.90 13.48
C GLU A 113 13.98 7.18 13.47
N ASN A 114 12.88 7.24 12.71
CA ASN A 114 12.01 8.42 12.66
C ASN A 114 10.60 8.10 12.19
N THR A 115 9.62 8.73 12.83
CA THR A 115 8.21 8.69 12.44
C THR A 115 7.86 9.97 11.69
N LEU A 116 7.45 9.85 10.43
CA LEU A 116 6.88 10.98 9.68
C LEU A 116 5.37 10.86 9.65
N GLY A 117 4.68 11.68 10.45
CA GLY A 117 3.21 11.79 10.45
C GLY A 117 2.75 13.09 9.81
N LYS A 118 1.82 13.04 8.85
CA LYS A 118 1.24 14.24 8.21
C LYS A 118 -0.26 14.05 7.94
N THR A 119 -1.06 15.07 8.24
CA THR A 119 -2.42 15.19 7.69
C THR A 119 -2.31 15.48 6.20
N LEU A 120 -2.91 14.64 5.38
CA LEU A 120 -3.01 14.82 3.94
C LEU A 120 -4.17 15.76 3.61
N TRP A 121 -5.38 15.40 4.02
CA TRP A 121 -6.57 16.14 3.65
C TRP A 121 -7.54 16.21 4.81
N ALA A 122 -8.28 17.31 4.92
CA ALA A 122 -9.32 17.49 5.93
C ALA A 122 -10.58 18.09 5.28
N PHE A 123 -11.73 17.60 5.71
CA PHE A 123 -13.05 17.94 5.26
C PHE A 123 -13.87 18.45 6.44
N GLY A 124 -14.68 19.49 6.24
CA GLY A 124 -15.68 19.96 7.21
C GLY A 124 -15.16 20.76 8.41
N LYS A 125 -13.83 20.99 8.50
CA LYS A 125 -13.19 21.71 9.63
C LYS A 125 -13.68 23.16 9.82
N ASP A 126 -14.32 23.72 8.80
CA ASP A 126 -15.11 24.95 8.90
C ASP A 126 -16.59 24.61 8.66
N PRO A 127 -17.47 24.74 9.68
CA PRO A 127 -18.89 24.42 9.58
C PRO A 127 -19.64 25.28 8.55
N SER A 128 -19.02 26.36 8.07
CA SER A 128 -19.64 27.32 7.17
C SER A 128 -19.80 26.84 5.72
N TYR A 129 -19.02 25.86 5.24
CA TYR A 129 -18.90 25.67 3.77
C TYR A 129 -18.82 24.25 3.21
N ILE A 130 -18.68 23.17 3.99
CA ILE A 130 -18.51 21.85 3.37
C ILE A 130 -19.34 20.76 4.05
N LYS A 131 -20.42 20.34 3.37
CA LYS A 131 -21.39 19.33 3.82
C LYS A 131 -21.16 18.02 3.07
N PHE A 132 -21.10 16.90 3.79
CA PHE A 132 -20.81 15.58 3.22
C PHE A 132 -22.12 14.91 2.80
N TYR A 133 -22.65 15.32 1.65
CA TYR A 133 -24.01 14.96 1.26
C TYR A 133 -24.18 13.50 0.83
N LYS A 134 -25.31 12.87 1.20
CA LYS A 134 -25.64 11.49 0.79
C LYS A 134 -25.56 11.30 -0.72
N GLY A 135 -24.85 10.25 -1.14
CA GLY A 135 -24.56 9.92 -2.54
C GLY A 135 -23.58 10.87 -3.23
N LYS A 136 -22.99 11.85 -2.53
CA LYS A 136 -22.02 12.78 -3.10
C LYS A 136 -20.59 12.35 -2.80
N LYS A 137 -19.79 12.34 -3.86
CA LYS A 137 -18.35 12.19 -3.82
C LYS A 137 -17.71 13.57 -3.80
N GLN A 138 -16.74 13.75 -2.91
CA GLN A 138 -15.88 14.90 -2.81
C GLN A 138 -14.46 14.47 -3.16
N ASP A 139 -13.89 15.09 -4.19
CA ASP A 139 -12.49 14.89 -4.55
C ASP A 139 -11.59 15.77 -3.66
N CYS A 140 -10.41 15.24 -3.34
CA CYS A 140 -9.41 15.92 -2.54
C CYS A 140 -8.50 16.75 -3.46
N ALA A 141 -8.70 18.07 -3.57
CA ALA A 141 -7.91 18.93 -4.47
C ALA A 141 -6.42 19.05 -4.07
N GLU A 142 -5.49 18.89 -5.01
CA GLU A 142 -4.02 19.01 -4.82
C GLU A 142 -3.57 20.49 -4.73
N PRO A 143 -2.68 20.87 -3.79
CA PRO A 143 -1.34 20.27 -3.65
C PRO A 143 -0.98 19.68 -2.26
N ASP A 144 -1.73 19.94 -1.19
CA ASP A 144 -1.33 19.55 0.18
C ASP A 144 -1.73 18.12 0.59
N ASN A 145 -2.51 17.44 -0.25
CA ASN A 145 -3.13 16.13 0.01
C ASN A 145 -2.23 14.92 -0.26
N SER A 146 -0.92 15.13 -0.43
CA SER A 146 0.03 14.05 -0.63
C SER A 146 1.22 14.14 0.33
N ILE A 147 1.78 12.96 0.60
CA ILE A 147 3.07 12.77 1.23
C ILE A 147 3.91 11.93 0.27
N ALA A 148 5.13 12.38 -0.02
CA ALA A 148 6.11 11.62 -0.77
C ALA A 148 7.33 11.42 0.13
N VAL A 149 7.71 10.17 0.34
CA VAL A 149 8.84 9.82 1.18
C VAL A 149 9.86 9.06 0.32
N PRO A 150 11.03 9.66 0.03
CA PRO A 150 12.10 8.98 -0.68
C PRO A 150 12.92 8.08 0.26
N PHE A 151 13.46 7.00 -0.30
CA PHE A 151 14.28 6.00 0.39
C PHE A 151 15.46 5.60 -0.47
N GLY A 152 16.62 5.39 0.16
CA GLY A 152 17.70 4.63 -0.45
C GLY A 152 17.38 3.12 -0.47
N ASN A 153 18.14 2.35 -1.26
CA ASN A 153 17.92 0.90 -1.41
C ASN A 153 17.94 0.09 -0.10
N ASN A 154 18.68 0.54 0.91
CA ASN A 154 18.78 -0.13 2.22
C ASN A 154 17.87 0.50 3.29
N GLU A 155 17.01 1.45 2.91
CA GLU A 155 16.23 2.27 3.84
C GLU A 155 14.72 2.22 3.57
N THR A 156 14.27 1.21 2.81
CA THR A 156 12.84 1.03 2.57
C THR A 156 12.16 0.74 3.91
N PRO A 157 11.11 1.48 4.31
CA PRO A 157 10.48 1.30 5.60
C PRO A 157 9.79 -0.07 5.66
N GLU A 158 9.70 -0.61 6.87
CA GLU A 158 9.02 -1.89 7.10
C GLU A 158 7.51 -1.76 6.94
N SER A 159 6.96 -0.59 7.26
CA SER A 159 5.53 -0.34 7.24
C SER A 159 5.16 1.14 7.08
N PHE A 160 3.92 1.37 6.66
CA PHE A 160 3.26 2.65 6.81
C PHE A 160 1.81 2.46 7.26
N GLU A 161 1.22 3.52 7.79
CA GLU A 161 -0.09 3.52 8.41
C GLU A 161 -0.95 4.62 7.78
N ILE A 162 -2.23 4.34 7.56
CA ILE A 162 -3.24 5.29 7.09
C ILE A 162 -4.38 5.30 8.10
N PHE A 163 -4.67 6.48 8.64
CA PHE A 163 -5.76 6.71 9.59
C PHE A 163 -6.76 7.68 8.97
N THR A 164 -8.04 7.34 8.99
CA THR A 164 -9.09 8.33 8.70
C THR A 164 -9.81 8.67 10.01
N ARG A 165 -9.72 9.92 10.45
CA ARG A 165 -10.60 10.43 11.48
C ARG A 165 -11.93 10.76 10.83
N PHE A 166 -13.03 10.36 11.44
CA PHE A 166 -14.35 10.72 10.98
C PHE A 166 -15.22 11.13 12.16
N VAL A 167 -15.87 12.28 12.07
CA VAL A 167 -16.62 12.88 13.18
C VAL A 167 -17.95 13.38 12.64
N LYS A 168 -19.01 13.13 13.40
CA LYS A 168 -20.33 13.71 13.18
C LYS A 168 -20.55 14.87 14.12
N HIS A 169 -21.20 15.91 13.60
CA HIS A 169 -21.68 17.05 14.38
C HIS A 169 -23.19 17.21 14.18
N ASP A 170 -23.91 17.18 15.29
CA ASP A 170 -25.34 17.45 15.36
C ASP A 170 -25.63 18.76 16.07
N TRP A 171 -26.80 19.33 15.78
CA TRP A 171 -27.34 20.41 16.58
C TRP A 171 -27.65 19.92 18.02
N GLY A 172 -27.16 20.63 19.02
CA GLY A 172 -27.32 20.27 20.43
C GLY A 172 -28.07 21.29 21.27
N GLY A 173 -29.13 21.90 20.73
CA GLY A 173 -30.13 22.58 21.56
C GLY A 173 -30.04 24.11 21.63
N VAL A 174 -30.76 24.65 22.62
CA VAL A 174 -31.16 26.07 22.83
C VAL A 174 -29.98 27.04 23.04
N PHE A 175 -28.72 26.57 23.00
CA PHE A 175 -27.52 27.40 23.17
C PHE A 175 -26.46 27.22 22.08
N ASN A 176 -26.81 26.64 20.92
CA ASN A 176 -25.87 26.33 19.83
C ASN A 176 -24.67 25.46 20.27
N THR A 177 -24.83 24.66 21.32
CA THR A 177 -23.86 23.63 21.66
C THR A 177 -23.95 22.52 20.62
N TYR A 178 -22.84 22.16 19.98
CA TYR A 178 -22.81 21.07 18.99
C TYR A 178 -22.66 19.73 19.72
N HIS A 179 -23.50 18.75 19.42
CA HIS A 179 -23.24 17.37 19.83
C HIS A 179 -22.21 16.77 18.87
N LYS A 180 -21.02 16.47 19.40
CA LYS A 180 -19.94 15.84 18.66
C LYS A 180 -19.93 14.35 18.96
N GLU A 181 -20.03 13.53 17.92
CA GLU A 181 -19.87 12.09 18.01
C GLU A 181 -18.66 11.67 17.15
N GLU A 182 -17.63 11.13 17.80
CA GLU A 182 -16.44 10.65 17.09
C GLU A 182 -16.72 9.27 16.52
N ILE A 183 -16.83 9.19 15.19
CA ILE A 183 -17.13 7.95 14.48
C ILE A 183 -15.89 7.08 14.37
N SER A 184 -14.79 7.68 13.93
CA SER A 184 -13.47 7.06 13.79
C SER A 184 -12.45 7.98 14.44
N ALA A 185 -11.90 7.56 15.56
CA ALA A 185 -11.00 8.35 16.40
C ALA A 185 -10.02 7.51 17.21
N ASP A 186 -10.21 6.19 17.27
CA ASP A 186 -9.29 5.30 17.93
C ASP A 186 -8.17 4.95 16.95
N SER A 187 -7.01 5.59 17.11
CA SER A 187 -5.86 5.35 16.24
C SER A 187 -5.32 3.92 16.30
N GLU A 188 -5.69 3.11 17.28
CA GLU A 188 -5.29 1.70 17.33
C GLU A 188 -6.23 0.82 16.52
N ARG A 189 -7.53 1.14 16.50
CA ARG A 189 -8.57 0.34 15.85
C ARG A 189 -8.99 0.86 14.48
N ASP A 190 -8.76 2.13 14.19
CA ASP A 190 -9.21 2.78 12.96
C ASP A 190 -8.07 3.11 11.99
N THR A 191 -6.87 2.58 12.25
CA THR A 191 -5.67 2.78 11.44
C THR A 191 -5.36 1.52 10.65
N VAL A 192 -5.33 1.65 9.33
CA VAL A 192 -4.93 0.56 8.43
C VAL A 192 -3.42 0.52 8.29
N LYS A 193 -2.82 -0.65 8.44
CA LYS A 193 -1.37 -0.85 8.34
C LYS A 193 -0.99 -1.58 7.07
N PHE A 194 0.11 -1.14 6.49
CA PHE A 194 0.71 -1.77 5.32
C PHE A 194 2.11 -2.23 5.67
N LYS A 195 2.48 -3.39 5.16
CA LYS A 195 3.84 -3.95 5.32
C LYS A 195 4.55 -4.09 3.99
N TYR A 196 5.85 -3.86 4.03
CA TYR A 196 6.74 -4.08 2.90
C TYR A 196 7.16 -5.54 2.84
N ILE A 197 7.11 -6.13 1.63
CA ILE A 197 7.67 -7.45 1.36
C ILE A 197 8.78 -7.29 0.32
N ALA A 198 10.01 -7.57 0.72
CA ALA A 198 11.16 -7.55 -0.16
C ALA A 198 11.12 -8.74 -1.15
N ASP A 199 11.48 -8.47 -2.40
CA ASP A 199 11.72 -9.49 -3.42
C ASP A 199 12.82 -9.02 -4.40
N SER A 200 13.10 -9.79 -5.45
CA SER A 200 14.11 -9.45 -6.47
C SER A 200 13.76 -8.20 -7.29
N ASP A 201 12.49 -7.79 -7.30
CA ASP A 201 11.92 -6.80 -8.20
C ASP A 201 11.58 -5.49 -7.44
N ASN A 202 12.41 -5.15 -6.46
CA ASN A 202 12.25 -3.99 -5.55
C ASN A 202 11.08 -4.07 -4.56
N GLY A 203 10.52 -5.26 -4.36
CA GLY A 203 9.50 -5.55 -3.36
C GLY A 203 8.13 -4.95 -3.68
N TYR A 204 7.20 -5.19 -2.75
CA TYR A 204 5.83 -4.74 -2.88
C TYR A 204 5.18 -4.46 -1.52
N TRP A 205 4.10 -3.69 -1.54
CA TRP A 205 3.30 -3.37 -0.37
C TRP A 205 2.02 -4.20 -0.34
N VAL A 206 1.65 -4.67 0.85
CA VAL A 206 0.38 -5.35 1.13
C VAL A 206 -0.24 -4.80 2.41
N ILE A 207 -1.54 -4.99 2.56
CA ILE A 207 -2.26 -4.80 3.83
C ILE A 207 -1.73 -5.80 4.86
N ASP A 208 -1.50 -5.37 6.10
CA ASP A 208 -1.05 -6.26 7.15
C ASP A 208 -2.22 -6.95 7.85
N SER A 209 -2.70 -8.03 7.25
CA SER A 209 -3.87 -8.79 7.74
C SER A 209 -3.83 -9.18 9.21
N THR A 210 -2.65 -9.34 9.80
CA THR A 210 -2.51 -9.67 11.23
C THR A 210 -2.74 -8.43 12.10
N ALA A 211 -2.21 -7.28 11.69
CA ALA A 211 -2.37 -6.04 12.43
C ALA A 211 -3.76 -5.40 12.21
N ASP A 212 -4.35 -5.64 11.04
CA ASP A 212 -5.65 -5.13 10.63
C ASP A 212 -6.80 -6.11 10.99
N SER A 213 -6.55 -7.13 11.82
CA SER A 213 -7.60 -8.00 12.32
C SER A 213 -8.43 -7.27 13.36
N GLY A 214 -9.73 -7.09 13.10
CA GLY A 214 -10.65 -6.45 14.05
C GLY A 214 -10.60 -4.93 14.05
N LEU A 215 -10.30 -4.31 12.91
CA LEU A 215 -10.43 -2.87 12.75
C LEU A 215 -11.87 -2.39 13.04
N GLY A 216 -11.96 -1.19 13.58
CA GLY A 216 -13.19 -0.55 14.00
C GLY A 216 -13.59 -0.85 15.45
N SER A 217 -14.84 -0.57 15.78
CA SER A 217 -15.44 -0.75 17.10
C SER A 217 -16.75 -1.53 17.01
N ASP A 218 -17.43 -1.71 18.14
CA ASP A 218 -18.79 -2.27 18.19
C ASP A 218 -19.80 -1.46 17.36
N LYS A 219 -19.49 -0.20 17.06
CA LYS A 219 -20.38 0.71 16.35
C LYS A 219 -19.97 0.99 14.91
N VAL A 220 -18.72 0.69 14.55
CA VAL A 220 -18.11 1.02 13.27
C VAL A 220 -17.31 -0.18 12.77
N GLU A 221 -17.68 -0.71 11.61
CA GLU A 221 -16.91 -1.75 10.91
C GLU A 221 -16.06 -1.08 9.82
N ILE A 222 -14.78 -1.47 9.73
CA ILE A 222 -13.87 -1.01 8.69
C ILE A 222 -13.64 -2.14 7.69
N VAL A 223 -14.03 -1.91 6.44
CA VAL A 223 -13.87 -2.88 5.35
C VAL A 223 -12.72 -2.45 4.45
N LEU A 224 -11.80 -3.39 4.23
CA LEU A 224 -10.61 -3.22 3.41
C LEU A 224 -10.74 -3.94 2.05
N PRO A 225 -10.02 -3.49 1.01
CA PRO A 225 -10.05 -4.14 -0.28
C PRO A 225 -9.34 -5.50 -0.21
N ALA A 226 -9.96 -6.51 -0.81
CA ALA A 226 -9.41 -7.86 -0.83
C ALA A 226 -8.10 -7.90 -1.65
N ASN A 227 -7.10 -8.63 -1.14
CA ASN A 227 -5.85 -8.95 -1.85
C ASN A 227 -5.08 -7.72 -2.38
N PHE A 228 -5.13 -6.58 -1.69
CA PHE A 228 -4.35 -5.41 -2.09
C PHE A 228 -2.86 -5.74 -2.15
N LYS A 229 -2.25 -5.48 -3.31
CA LYS A 229 -0.82 -5.63 -3.57
C LYS A 229 -0.34 -4.54 -4.51
N LEU A 230 0.69 -3.79 -4.13
CA LEU A 230 1.28 -2.71 -4.92
C LEU A 230 2.75 -3.05 -5.23
N LYS A 231 3.05 -3.36 -6.49
CA LYS A 231 4.44 -3.63 -6.92
C LYS A 231 5.19 -2.35 -7.24
N PHE A 232 6.52 -2.44 -7.30
CA PHE A 232 7.36 -1.33 -7.76
C PHE A 232 6.99 -0.88 -9.18
N GLY A 233 7.03 0.43 -9.42
CA GLY A 233 6.59 1.09 -10.64
C GLY A 233 5.07 1.24 -10.79
N GLN A 234 4.28 0.82 -9.79
CA GLN A 234 2.81 0.87 -9.85
C GLN A 234 2.24 2.03 -9.04
N GLU A 235 1.06 2.46 -9.45
CA GLU A 235 0.15 3.29 -8.69
C GLU A 235 -1.18 2.55 -8.60
N ARG A 236 -1.78 2.49 -7.41
CA ARG A 236 -3.08 1.85 -7.18
C ARG A 236 -3.90 2.63 -6.17
N ASP A 237 -5.21 2.61 -6.40
CA ASP A 237 -6.15 3.08 -5.40
C ASP A 237 -6.35 2.02 -4.30
N PHE A 238 -6.55 2.53 -3.10
CA PHE A 238 -6.89 1.79 -1.91
C PHE A 238 -8.10 2.47 -1.26
N THR A 239 -9.15 1.69 -1.02
CA THR A 239 -10.45 2.20 -0.57
C THR A 239 -10.83 1.59 0.77
N VAL A 240 -11.17 2.43 1.73
CA VAL A 240 -11.66 2.02 3.05
C VAL A 240 -13.14 2.37 3.14
N ILE A 241 -13.97 1.40 3.53
CA ILE A 241 -15.39 1.64 3.79
C ILE A 241 -15.64 1.55 5.29
N TYR A 242 -16.21 2.61 5.85
CA TYR A 242 -16.71 2.67 7.22
C TYR A 242 -18.20 2.38 7.21
N LYS A 243 -18.61 1.28 7.82
CA LYS A 243 -20.03 0.98 8.06
C LYS A 243 -20.39 1.34 9.49
N ILE A 244 -21.33 2.25 9.65
CA ILE A 244 -21.70 2.81 10.94
C ILE A 244 -23.09 2.27 11.30
N ASN A 245 -23.15 1.50 12.39
CA ASN A 245 -24.34 0.75 12.77
C ASN A 245 -24.83 1.05 14.20
N GLY A 246 -23.99 1.62 15.07
CA GLY A 246 -24.27 1.73 16.51
C GLY A 246 -24.00 3.09 17.17
N LEU A 247 -23.72 4.14 16.39
CA LEU A 247 -23.47 5.50 16.90
C LEU A 247 -24.77 6.29 16.93
N SER A 248 -25.30 6.50 18.15
CA SER A 248 -26.65 6.98 18.45
C SER A 248 -27.76 6.26 17.63
N ASP A 249 -29.04 6.46 17.94
CA ASP A 249 -30.11 5.81 17.14
C ASP A 249 -30.20 6.38 15.72
N TRP A 250 -29.41 7.42 15.40
CA TRP A 250 -29.73 8.40 14.35
C TRP A 250 -28.65 8.55 13.28
N THR A 251 -27.48 7.90 13.37
CA THR A 251 -26.52 7.85 12.26
C THR A 251 -26.16 6.44 11.91
N LYS A 252 -26.66 6.03 10.75
CA LYS A 252 -26.40 4.74 10.17
C LYS A 252 -26.05 4.93 8.70
N GLY A 253 -25.30 3.99 8.18
CA GLY A 253 -24.91 3.96 6.78
C GLY A 253 -23.42 3.90 6.59
N GLU A 254 -22.98 4.23 5.38
CA GLU A 254 -21.63 3.96 4.94
C GLU A 254 -20.94 5.21 4.39
N ALA A 255 -19.66 5.33 4.71
CA ALA A 255 -18.75 6.30 4.10
C ALA A 255 -17.57 5.57 3.49
N GLU A 256 -17.17 6.01 2.31
CA GLU A 256 -16.03 5.47 1.58
C GLU A 256 -14.94 6.52 1.48
N PHE A 257 -13.71 6.11 1.76
CA PHE A 257 -12.52 6.94 1.65
C PHE A 257 -11.50 6.27 0.75
N THR A 258 -11.08 6.98 -0.30
CA THR A 258 -10.12 6.45 -1.28
C THR A 258 -8.81 7.21 -1.21
N TYR A 259 -7.71 6.46 -1.20
CA TYR A 259 -6.35 6.92 -1.30
C TYR A 259 -5.71 6.37 -2.58
N THR A 260 -4.78 7.11 -3.15
CA THR A 260 -3.90 6.61 -4.20
C THR A 260 -2.51 6.39 -3.61
N ILE A 261 -1.96 5.20 -3.80
CA ILE A 261 -0.62 4.83 -3.32
C ILE A 261 0.25 4.50 -4.54
N SER A 262 1.39 5.18 -4.65
CA SER A 262 2.37 4.98 -5.71
C SER A 262 3.69 4.51 -5.11
N TRP A 263 4.28 3.47 -5.71
CA TRP A 263 5.59 2.95 -5.37
C TRP A 263 6.49 3.00 -6.60
N LYS A 264 7.49 3.88 -6.58
CA LYS A 264 8.38 4.18 -7.73
C LYS A 264 9.83 4.21 -7.32
#